data_AF-A0A6I9NIV9-F1
#
_entry.id   AF-A0A6I9NIV9-F1
#
_cell.length_a   1.000
_cell.length_b   1.000
_cell.length_c   1.000
_cell.angle_alpha   90.00
_cell.angle_beta   90.00
_cell.angle_gamma   90.00
#
_symmetry.space_group_name_H-M   'P 1'
#
loop_
_entity.id
_entity.type
_entity.pdbx_description
1 polymer ?
#
loop_
_entity_poly.entity_id
_entity_poly.type
_entity_poly.pdbx_seq_one_letter_code
_entity_poly.pdbx_strand_id
1 'polypeptide(L)'
;MCDQLEKGILLYCNYQASTFDMRKLPNHHFEAMDNFAKCFLILRLESSQVEGGLHCAEGDIRGWRAVRVDLVSPPVDRYAFALLGWTGSRQFERDLRRFAQVERGMILDNHALYDKKKS
;
A
#
# COMPACT_ATOMS: atom_id res chain seq x y z
N MET A 1 14.39 10.03 -11.77
CA MET A 1 13.75 9.74 -10.47
C MET A 1 14.72 9.92 -9.30
N CYS A 2 16.03 9.68 -9.47
CA CYS A 2 17.03 9.87 -8.42
C CYS A 2 17.32 11.35 -8.04
N ASP A 3 17.19 12.32 -8.94
CA ASP A 3 17.69 13.69 -8.69
C ASP A 3 16.87 14.53 -7.69
N GLN A 4 15.65 14.12 -7.34
CA GLN A 4 14.86 14.77 -6.26
C GLN A 4 15.18 14.21 -4.87
N LEU A 5 15.66 12.96 -4.79
CA LEU A 5 16.05 12.32 -3.54
C LEU A 5 17.29 12.99 -2.92
N GLU A 6 18.20 13.52 -3.77
CA GLU A 6 19.40 14.25 -3.34
C GLU A 6 19.11 15.62 -2.70
N LYS A 7 17.89 16.16 -2.82
CA LYS A 7 17.52 17.51 -2.36
C LYS A 7 17.05 17.59 -0.90
N GLY A 8 17.31 16.56 -0.09
CA GLY A 8 16.93 16.54 1.34
C GLY A 8 15.43 16.32 1.61
N ILE A 9 14.67 15.89 0.58
CA ILE A 9 13.25 15.53 0.71
C ILE A 9 13.11 14.17 1.41
N LEU A 10 14.02 13.23 1.16
CA LEU A 10 13.95 11.90 1.76
C LEU A 10 14.62 11.87 3.13
N LEU A 11 13.85 11.54 4.16
CA LEU A 11 14.33 11.39 5.54
C LEU A 11 14.57 9.91 5.90
N TYR A 12 13.80 9.00 5.32
CA TYR A 12 13.91 7.56 5.53
C TYR A 12 13.43 6.79 4.31
N CYS A 13 14.10 5.69 3.97
CA CYS A 13 13.71 4.79 2.89
C CYS A 13 13.92 3.33 3.31
N ASN A 14 12.87 2.52 3.15
CA ASN A 14 12.94 1.07 3.22
C ASN A 14 12.27 0.48 1.99
N TYR A 15 13.10 0.01 1.06
CA TYR A 15 12.65 -0.67 -0.14
C TYR A 15 12.53 -2.18 0.08
N GLN A 16 11.39 -2.74 -0.30
CA GLN A 16 11.15 -4.18 -0.33
C GLN A 16 10.90 -4.60 -1.78
N ALA A 17 11.79 -5.43 -2.31
CA ALA A 17 11.65 -6.00 -3.65
C ALA A 17 10.41 -6.90 -3.73
N SER A 18 9.81 -6.99 -4.92
CA SER A 18 8.66 -7.85 -5.14
C SER A 18 9.05 -9.32 -5.01
N THR A 19 8.24 -10.08 -4.28
CA THR A 19 8.25 -11.55 -4.23
C THR A 19 7.00 -12.15 -4.88
N PHE A 20 6.28 -11.32 -5.65
CA PHE A 20 5.03 -11.70 -6.30
C PHE A 20 5.30 -12.72 -7.40
N ASP A 21 4.57 -13.83 -7.36
CA ASP A 21 4.59 -14.87 -8.38
C ASP A 21 3.17 -15.06 -8.92
N MET A 22 3.00 -14.87 -10.23
CA MET A 22 1.71 -15.02 -10.90
C MET A 22 1.14 -16.45 -10.83
N ARG A 23 2.00 -17.46 -10.65
CA ARG A 23 1.58 -18.87 -10.57
C ARG A 23 1.11 -19.26 -9.18
N LYS A 24 1.41 -18.45 -8.17
CA LYS A 24 1.06 -18.74 -6.77
C LYS A 24 -0.42 -18.47 -6.55
N LEU A 25 -1.10 -19.44 -5.95
CA LEU A 25 -2.50 -19.27 -5.54
C LEU A 25 -2.62 -18.19 -4.46
N PRO A 26 -3.76 -17.46 -4.42
CA PRO A 26 -4.04 -16.48 -3.38
C PRO A 26 -3.90 -17.07 -1.98
N ASN A 27 -3.37 -16.28 -1.04
CA ASN A 27 -3.17 -16.74 0.32
C ASN A 27 -4.49 -16.78 1.10
N HIS A 28 -4.70 -17.84 1.89
CA HIS A 28 -5.80 -17.95 2.85
C HIS A 28 -5.65 -17.04 4.08
N HIS A 29 -4.44 -16.55 4.35
CA HIS A 29 -4.16 -15.76 5.54
C HIS A 29 -4.69 -14.32 5.39
N PHE A 30 -5.66 -13.96 6.22
CA PHE A 30 -6.32 -12.66 6.20
C PHE A 30 -5.42 -11.48 6.56
N GLU A 31 -4.28 -11.72 7.23
CA GLU A 31 -3.37 -10.66 7.67
C GLU A 31 -2.06 -10.60 6.88
N ALA A 32 -1.89 -11.45 5.86
CA ALA A 32 -0.67 -11.41 5.06
C ALA A 32 -0.61 -10.12 4.24
N MET A 33 0.50 -9.38 4.37
CA MET A 33 0.83 -8.30 3.43
C MET A 33 0.95 -8.84 2.01
N ASP A 34 0.75 -7.97 1.01
CA ASP A 34 0.99 -8.36 -0.38
C ASP A 34 2.48 -8.55 -0.67
N ASN A 35 2.77 -9.09 -1.84
CA ASN A 35 4.11 -9.43 -2.32
C ASN A 35 4.58 -8.51 -3.46
N PHE A 36 3.87 -7.41 -3.73
CA PHE A 36 4.34 -6.40 -4.68
C PHE A 36 5.58 -5.68 -4.17
N ALA A 37 6.31 -5.03 -5.08
CA ALA A 37 7.39 -4.13 -4.68
C ALA A 37 6.80 -2.97 -3.87
N LYS A 38 7.43 -2.66 -2.74
CA LYS A 38 6.99 -1.59 -1.83
C LYS A 38 8.15 -0.70 -1.44
N CYS A 39 7.84 0.53 -1.09
CA CYS A 39 8.79 1.44 -0.48
C CYS A 39 8.11 2.20 0.65
N PHE A 40 8.60 2.00 1.88
CA PHE A 40 8.14 2.71 3.06
C PHE A 40 9.05 3.91 3.30
N LEU A 41 8.49 5.11 3.21
CA LEU A 41 9.23 6.36 3.16
C LEU A 41 8.83 7.27 4.33
N ILE A 42 9.77 8.08 4.79
CA ILE A 42 9.46 9.31 5.50
C ILE A 42 9.99 10.46 4.64
N LEU A 43 9.09 11.33 4.20
CA LEU A 43 9.39 12.49 3.38
C LEU A 43 9.27 13.77 4.19
N ARG A 44 10.13 14.74 3.89
CA ARG A 44 10.05 16.11 4.34
C ARG A 44 9.09 16.87 3.43
N LEU A 45 7.96 17.31 3.98
CA LEU A 45 6.97 18.14 3.29
C LEU A 45 7.09 19.58 3.78
N GLU A 46 7.43 20.51 2.88
CA GLU A 46 7.55 21.93 3.21
C GLU A 46 6.19 22.61 3.33
N SER A 47 6.02 23.54 4.28
CA SER A 47 4.77 24.31 4.44
C SER A 47 4.37 25.06 3.17
N SER A 48 5.35 25.53 2.39
CA SER A 48 5.10 26.25 1.15
C SER A 48 4.51 25.38 0.02
N GLN A 49 4.56 24.05 0.16
CA GLN A 49 4.01 23.10 -0.81
C GLN A 49 2.57 22.68 -0.47
N VAL A 50 2.04 23.10 0.68
CA VAL A 50 0.71 22.72 1.16
C VAL A 50 -0.21 23.93 1.08
N GLU A 51 -1.25 23.83 0.27
CA GLU A 51 -2.31 24.84 0.24
C GLU A 51 -3.01 24.89 1.61
N GLY A 52 -3.09 26.08 2.22
CA GLY A 52 -3.54 26.24 3.61
C GLY A 52 -2.46 26.01 4.67
N GLY A 53 -1.24 25.68 4.29
CA GLY A 53 -0.10 25.46 5.19
C GLY A 53 -0.16 24.13 5.95
N LEU A 54 0.81 23.91 6.83
CA LEU A 54 0.83 22.72 7.69
C LEU A 54 0.11 23.00 9.01
N HIS A 55 -0.80 22.10 9.40
CA HIS A 55 -1.30 22.03 10.78
C HIS A 55 -0.18 21.51 11.69
N CYS A 56 0.64 22.44 12.15
CA CYS A 56 1.72 22.20 13.11
C CYS A 56 1.22 22.41 14.54
N ALA A 57 1.82 21.71 15.50
CA ALA A 57 1.53 21.92 16.92
C ALA A 57 1.94 23.33 17.36
N GLU A 58 1.27 23.88 18.38
CA GLU A 58 1.65 25.19 18.94
C GLU A 58 3.13 25.20 19.33
N GLY A 59 3.89 26.16 18.76
CA GLY A 59 5.32 26.32 18.99
C GLY A 59 6.25 25.62 17.98
N ASP A 60 5.72 24.90 16.99
CA ASP A 60 6.56 24.26 15.96
C ASP A 60 6.98 25.25 14.87
N ILE A 61 8.22 25.74 14.99
CA ILE A 61 8.87 26.69 14.08
C ILE A 61 9.47 26.04 12.83
N ARG A 62 9.38 24.71 12.67
CA ARG A 62 10.21 23.97 11.72
C ARG A 62 9.90 24.23 10.25
N GLY A 63 8.80 24.87 9.87
CA GLY A 63 8.50 25.22 8.47
C GLY A 63 8.26 24.01 7.54
N TRP A 64 8.43 22.78 8.04
CA TRP A 64 8.21 21.52 7.34
C TRP A 64 7.73 20.44 8.32
N ARG A 65 7.13 19.36 7.78
CA ARG A 65 6.66 18.20 8.54
C ARG A 65 7.17 16.90 7.93
N ALA A 66 7.54 15.94 8.77
CA ALA A 66 7.81 14.57 8.35
C ALA A 66 6.49 13.84 8.05
N VAL A 67 6.36 13.28 6.85
CA VAL A 67 5.16 12.56 6.40
C VAL A 67 5.57 11.13 6.03
N ARG A 68 4.87 10.15 6.61
CA ARG A 68 5.01 8.76 6.19
C ARG A 68 4.29 8.57 4.85
N VAL A 69 4.98 7.98 3.88
CA VAL A 69 4.42 7.66 2.57
C VAL A 69 4.77 6.22 2.25
N ASP A 70 3.77 5.44 1.89
CA ASP A 70 3.95 4.05 1.47
C ASP A 70 3.64 3.97 -0.03
N LEU A 71 4.65 3.58 -0.82
CA LEU A 71 4.52 3.37 -2.26
C LEU A 71 4.44 1.88 -2.56
N VAL A 72 3.54 1.50 -3.46
CA VAL A 72 3.31 0.11 -3.86
C VAL A 72 3.24 0.04 -5.37
N SER A 73 3.95 -0.92 -5.97
CA SER A 73 4.03 -1.07 -7.43
C SER A 73 3.54 -2.44 -7.86
N PRO A 74 2.20 -2.61 -8.02
CA PRO A 74 1.64 -3.83 -8.58
C PRO A 74 1.76 -3.87 -10.11
N PRO A 75 1.86 -5.05 -10.74
CA PRO A 75 1.64 -5.22 -12.18
C PRO A 75 0.25 -4.71 -12.60
N VAL A 76 0.13 -4.22 -13.84
CA VAL A 76 -1.11 -3.61 -14.35
C VAL A 76 -2.31 -4.55 -14.29
N ASP A 77 -2.10 -5.83 -14.58
CA ASP A 77 -3.10 -6.90 -14.55
C ASP A 77 -3.52 -7.31 -13.13
N ARG A 78 -2.86 -6.75 -12.11
CA ARG A 78 -3.15 -6.95 -10.68
C ARG A 78 -3.58 -5.67 -9.98
N TYR A 79 -3.62 -4.55 -10.70
CA TYR A 79 -3.93 -3.23 -10.16
C TYR A 79 -5.28 -3.17 -9.43
N ALA A 80 -6.34 -3.78 -9.98
CA ALA A 80 -7.66 -3.77 -9.36
C ALA A 80 -7.67 -4.45 -7.97
N PHE A 81 -6.97 -5.58 -7.83
CA PHE A 81 -6.85 -6.30 -6.55
C PHE A 81 -5.97 -5.53 -5.56
N ALA A 82 -4.88 -4.95 -6.03
CA ALA A 82 -4.00 -4.12 -5.22
C ALA A 82 -4.72 -2.87 -4.71
N LEU A 83 -5.48 -2.19 -5.58
CA LEU A 83 -6.25 -1.00 -5.24
C LEU A 83 -7.28 -1.33 -4.16
N LEU A 84 -8.02 -2.43 -4.32
CA LEU A 84 -8.99 -2.89 -3.32
C LEU A 84 -8.33 -3.08 -1.96
N GLY A 85 -7.25 -3.89 -1.93
CA GLY A 85 -6.50 -4.20 -0.72
C GLY A 85 -5.87 -2.99 0.00
N TRP A 86 -5.38 -2.02 -0.77
CA TRP A 86 -4.72 -0.82 -0.23
C TRP A 86 -5.67 0.36 0.03
N THR A 87 -6.89 0.32 -0.49
CA THR A 87 -7.94 1.30 -0.15
C THR A 87 -8.50 1.03 1.26
N GLY A 88 -8.65 -0.24 1.62
CA GLY A 88 -9.19 -0.64 2.92
C GLY A 88 -10.66 -0.22 3.12
N SER A 89 -11.16 -0.10 4.35
CA SER A 89 -10.47 -0.27 5.65
C SER A 89 -10.06 -1.73 5.93
N ARG A 90 -9.23 -1.96 6.96
CA ARG A 90 -8.83 -3.31 7.40
C ARG A 90 -10.05 -4.21 7.68
N GLN A 91 -11.13 -3.65 8.25
CA GLN A 91 -12.33 -4.42 8.55
C GLN A 91 -13.08 -4.81 7.27
N PHE A 92 -13.19 -3.87 6.32
CA PHE A 92 -13.83 -4.13 5.03
C PHE A 92 -13.12 -5.25 4.28
N GLU A 93 -11.79 -5.21 4.19
CA GLU A 93 -10.98 -6.24 3.53
C GLU A 93 -11.15 -7.62 4.18
N ARG A 94 -11.17 -7.68 5.52
CA ARG A 94 -11.38 -8.92 6.26
C ARG A 94 -12.74 -9.54 5.96
N ASP A 95 -13.80 -8.75 6.00
CA ASP A 95 -15.16 -9.22 5.76
C ASP A 95 -15.37 -9.59 4.28
N LEU A 96 -14.76 -8.85 3.34
CA LEU A 96 -14.82 -9.15 1.92
C LEU A 96 -14.16 -10.49 1.58
N ARG A 97 -12.98 -10.76 2.14
CA ARG A 97 -12.28 -12.05 1.97
C ARG A 97 -13.06 -13.19 2.61
N ARG A 98 -13.65 -12.96 3.79
CA ARG A 98 -14.53 -13.93 4.46
C ARG A 98 -15.76 -14.23 3.59
N PHE A 99 -16.39 -13.22 3.02
CA PHE A 99 -17.53 -13.38 2.11
C PHE A 99 -17.15 -14.19 0.87
N ALA A 100 -16.03 -13.85 0.21
CA ALA A 100 -15.53 -14.60 -0.94
C ALA A 100 -15.35 -16.08 -0.59
N GLN A 101 -14.78 -16.39 0.57
CA GLN A 101 -14.55 -17.76 1.00
C GLN A 101 -15.82 -18.51 1.40
N VAL A 102 -16.64 -17.94 2.28
CA VAL A 102 -17.78 -18.62 2.90
C VAL A 102 -18.97 -18.66 1.94
N GLU A 103 -19.30 -17.54 1.31
CA GLU A 103 -20.52 -17.41 0.51
C GLU A 103 -20.30 -17.73 -0.96
N ARG A 104 -19.09 -17.49 -1.49
CA ARG A 104 -18.79 -17.69 -2.92
C ARG A 104 -17.91 -18.91 -3.21
N GLY A 105 -17.25 -19.50 -2.20
CA GLY A 105 -16.30 -20.59 -2.40
C GLY A 105 -15.05 -20.16 -3.16
N MET A 106 -14.67 -18.88 -3.06
CA MET A 106 -13.52 -18.28 -3.72
C MET A 106 -12.43 -17.89 -2.71
N ILE A 107 -11.21 -17.69 -3.17
CA ILE A 107 -10.10 -17.19 -2.35
C ILE A 107 -9.67 -15.85 -2.91
N LEU A 108 -9.81 -14.79 -2.12
CA LEU A 108 -9.44 -13.43 -2.50
C LEU A 108 -8.22 -12.98 -1.71
N ASP A 109 -7.22 -12.42 -2.41
CA ASP A 109 -6.18 -11.62 -1.78
C ASP A 109 -5.83 -10.34 -2.57
N ASN A 110 -4.78 -9.63 -2.13
CA ASN A 110 -4.33 -8.39 -2.78
C ASN A 110 -3.78 -8.60 -4.19
N HIS A 111 -3.64 -9.85 -4.63
CA HIS A 111 -3.09 -10.20 -5.93
C HIS A 111 -4.18 -10.74 -6.84
N ALA A 112 -5.04 -11.65 -6.38
CA ALA A 112 -6.00 -12.31 -7.27
C ALA A 112 -7.23 -12.84 -6.53
N LEU A 113 -8.20 -13.24 -7.35
CA LEU A 113 -9.39 -13.99 -6.94
C LEU A 113 -9.35 -15.38 -7.60
N TYR A 114 -9.34 -16.43 -6.80
CA TYR A 114 -9.35 -17.81 -7.25
C TYR A 114 -10.70 -18.46 -6.98
N ASP A 115 -11.32 -19.04 -8.01
CA ASP A 115 -12.60 -19.75 -7.91
C ASP A 115 -12.37 -21.26 -7.80
N LYS A 116 -12.68 -21.85 -6.64
CA LYS A 116 -12.50 -23.29 -6.38
C LYS A 116 -13.38 -24.18 -7.25
N LYS A 117 -14.44 -23.64 -7.87
CA LYS A 117 -15.37 -24.41 -8.70
C LYS A 117 -14.93 -24.50 -10.16
N LYS A 118 -13.95 -23.69 -10.57
CA LYS A 118 -13.44 -23.62 -11.94
C LYS A 118 -12.07 -24.28 -12.12
N SER A 119 -11.61 -25.03 -11.11
CA SER A 119 -10.39 -25.84 -11.16
C SER A 119 -10.70 -27.32 -11.30
#